data_AF-A0A7C9CLU4-F1
#
_entry.id   AF-A0A7C9CLU4-F1
#
_cell.length_a   1.000
_cell.length_b   1.000
_cell.length_c   1.000
_cell.angle_alpha   90.00
_cell.angle_beta   90.00
_cell.angle_gamma   90.00
#
_symmetry.space_group_name_H-M   'P 1'
#
loop_
_entity.id
_entity.type
_entity.pdbx_description
1 polymer ?
#
loop_
_entity_poly.entity_id
_entity_poly.type
_entity_poly.pdbx_seq_one_letter_code
_entity_poly.pdbx_strand_id
1 'polypeptide(L)'
;CRRVSLLHISATSAQATTTTPATATSTPLKDPKTAIVIGGGLAGLSAATKLYSSGVPFLLLEASDGVGGRVRTDSVDGFLLDRGFQIFITAYPEAQKLLDYSSLNLKKFYSGAKVYFDGKFHTVADPVRHFWDAVGTLANPIGTIVDKLLIGLTRIRVLQKSDEEIFYSCEVPIVDLLRTS
;
A
#
# COMPACT_ATOMS: atom_id res chain seq x y z
N CYS A 1 -19.80 17.83 -15.12
CA CYS A 1 -19.62 18.69 -13.95
C CYS A 1 -19.93 17.86 -12.70
N ARG A 2 -18.95 17.16 -12.10
CA ARG A 2 -19.18 16.26 -10.97
C ARG A 2 -19.04 17.02 -9.65
N ARG A 3 -20.03 16.88 -8.78
CA ARG A 3 -20.15 17.50 -7.45
C ARG A 3 -19.06 16.90 -6.54
N VAL A 4 -18.19 17.74 -5.99
CA VAL A 4 -17.21 17.37 -4.94
C VAL A 4 -17.97 17.19 -3.63
N SER A 5 -17.74 16.07 -2.93
CA SER A 5 -18.34 15.83 -1.62
C SER A 5 -17.48 16.46 -0.53
N LEU A 6 -18.06 17.35 0.27
CA LEU A 6 -17.39 18.02 1.39
C LEU A 6 -17.56 17.16 2.65
N LEU A 7 -16.51 16.47 3.07
CA LEU A 7 -16.45 15.84 4.40
C LEU A 7 -15.90 16.84 5.41
N HIS A 8 -16.79 17.46 6.19
CA HIS A 8 -16.41 18.18 7.41
C HIS A 8 -16.32 17.16 8.56
N ILE A 9 -15.11 16.84 9.01
CA ILE A 9 -14.91 16.07 10.24
C ILE A 9 -14.62 17.07 11.35
N SER A 10 -15.65 17.46 12.11
CA SER A 10 -15.49 18.16 13.37
C SER A 10 -15.41 17.13 14.50
N ALA A 11 -14.34 17.18 15.29
CA ALA A 11 -14.16 16.28 16.42
C ALA A 11 -15.16 16.61 17.54
N THR A 12 -16.24 15.83 17.64
CA THR A 12 -17.08 15.75 18.85
C THR A 12 -17.70 14.36 18.94
N SER A 13 -17.82 13.85 20.17
CA SER A 13 -18.15 12.46 20.54
C SER A 13 -19.43 11.87 19.95
N ALA A 14 -19.34 10.58 19.54
CA ALA A 14 -20.34 9.51 19.49
C ALA A 14 -21.82 9.85 19.16
N GLN A 15 -22.28 9.43 17.97
CA GLN A 15 -23.40 8.48 17.74
C GLN A 15 -23.67 8.35 16.23
N ALA A 16 -23.69 7.11 15.73
CA ALA A 16 -24.05 6.80 14.36
C ALA A 16 -25.57 6.97 14.17
N THR A 17 -25.97 8.02 13.45
CA THR A 17 -27.36 8.22 13.01
C THR A 17 -27.35 8.44 11.50
N THR A 18 -28.05 7.57 10.79
CA THR A 18 -28.32 7.62 9.36
C THR A 18 -28.95 8.96 9.00
N THR A 19 -28.23 9.82 8.28
CA THR A 19 -28.76 11.11 7.82
C THR A 19 -28.67 11.20 6.30
N THR A 20 -29.84 11.36 5.68
CA THR A 20 -30.11 11.77 4.29
C THR A 20 -29.17 12.90 3.82
N PRO A 21 -28.73 12.96 2.53
CA PRO A 21 -27.72 13.91 2.10
C PRO A 21 -28.26 15.35 2.18
N ALA A 22 -27.80 16.09 3.19
CA ALA A 22 -28.04 17.51 3.32
C ALA A 22 -27.17 18.28 2.32
N THR A 23 -27.81 19.21 1.60
CA THR A 23 -27.21 20.20 0.71
C THR A 23 -26.01 20.87 1.38
N ALA A 24 -24.80 20.67 0.82
CA ALA A 24 -23.58 21.28 1.32
C ALA A 24 -23.61 22.81 1.13
N THR A 25 -23.84 23.54 2.21
CA THR A 25 -23.63 24.98 2.27
C THR A 25 -22.12 25.24 2.33
N SER A 26 -21.57 25.85 1.28
CA SER A 26 -20.16 26.24 1.20
C SER A 26 -19.94 27.52 2.02
N THR A 27 -19.53 27.38 3.28
CA THR A 27 -19.01 28.53 4.05
C THR A 27 -17.61 28.87 3.50
N PRO A 28 -17.30 30.13 3.16
CA PRO A 28 -15.97 30.51 2.72
C PRO A 28 -14.97 30.27 3.86
N LEU A 29 -13.85 29.61 3.59
CA LEU A 29 -12.73 29.48 4.53
C LEU A 29 -12.18 30.88 4.81
N LYS A 30 -12.66 31.51 5.88
CA LYS A 30 -12.32 32.89 6.23
C LYS A 30 -11.06 33.00 7.11
N ASP A 31 -10.43 31.87 7.42
CA ASP A 31 -9.26 31.82 8.28
C ASP A 31 -7.97 31.68 7.45
N PRO A 32 -7.04 32.66 7.50
CA PRO A 32 -5.82 32.68 6.68
C PRO A 32 -4.79 31.58 7.06
N LYS A 33 -5.12 30.68 7.99
CA LYS A 33 -4.26 29.59 8.48
C LYS A 33 -4.84 28.19 8.21
N THR A 34 -5.93 28.07 7.47
CA THR A 34 -6.53 26.76 7.16
C THR A 34 -5.78 26.07 6.02
N ALA A 35 -5.19 24.91 6.28
CA ALA A 35 -4.61 24.07 5.22
C ALA A 35 -5.70 23.43 4.36
N ILE A 36 -5.46 23.26 3.06
CA ILE A 36 -6.40 22.55 2.17
C ILE A 36 -5.70 21.30 1.65
N VAL A 37 -6.30 20.14 1.91
CA VAL A 37 -5.86 18.84 1.41
C VAL A 37 -6.77 18.44 0.26
N ILE A 38 -6.20 18.22 -0.92
CA ILE A 38 -6.95 17.83 -2.12
C ILE A 38 -6.68 16.35 -2.41
N GLY A 39 -7.75 15.55 -2.40
CA GLY A 39 -7.76 14.11 -2.60
C GLY A 39 -7.82 13.33 -1.29
N GLY A 40 -8.87 12.55 -1.10
CA GLY A 40 -9.11 11.63 0.02
C GLY A 40 -8.51 10.23 -0.19
N GLY A 41 -7.42 10.10 -0.94
CA GLY A 41 -6.64 8.86 -1.02
C GLY A 41 -5.69 8.68 0.17
N LEU A 42 -4.91 7.60 0.19
CA LEU A 42 -3.95 7.33 1.29
C LEU A 42 -3.07 8.54 1.64
N ALA A 43 -2.46 9.20 0.65
CA ALA A 43 -1.59 10.35 0.90
C ALA A 43 -2.32 11.52 1.57
N GLY A 44 -3.52 11.88 1.07
CA GLY A 44 -4.30 12.98 1.63
C GLY A 44 -4.89 12.66 2.99
N LEU A 45 -5.35 11.42 3.21
CA LEU A 45 -5.80 10.96 4.54
C LEU A 45 -4.64 10.95 5.54
N SER A 46 -3.44 10.54 5.14
CA SER A 46 -2.25 10.62 6.00
C SER A 46 -1.89 12.06 6.34
N ALA A 47 -1.93 12.98 5.37
CA ALA A 47 -1.70 14.40 5.60
C ALA A 47 -2.75 15.01 6.54
N ALA A 48 -4.04 14.74 6.30
CA ALA A 48 -5.15 15.16 7.15
C ALA A 48 -4.99 14.62 8.58
N THR A 49 -4.63 13.35 8.74
CA THR A 49 -4.38 12.73 10.05
C THR A 49 -3.24 13.43 10.79
N LYS A 50 -2.16 13.79 10.09
CA LYS A 50 -1.04 14.53 10.68
C LYS A 50 -1.46 15.94 11.10
N LEU A 51 -2.13 16.69 10.23
CA LEU A 51 -2.64 18.03 10.54
C LEU A 51 -3.58 18.02 11.75
N TYR A 52 -4.51 17.05 11.77
CA TYR A 52 -5.41 16.80 12.89
C TYR A 52 -4.64 16.57 14.19
N SER A 53 -3.66 15.66 14.20
CA SER A 53 -2.85 15.36 15.38
C SER A 53 -2.02 16.56 15.89
N SER A 54 -1.74 17.54 15.02
CA SER A 54 -1.02 18.77 15.36
C SER A 54 -1.94 19.95 15.67
N GLY A 55 -3.27 19.74 15.73
CA GLY A 55 -4.25 20.79 16.01
C GLY A 55 -4.34 21.86 14.92
N VAL A 56 -3.85 21.59 13.71
CA VAL A 56 -3.89 22.53 12.60
C VAL A 56 -5.24 22.42 11.89
N PRO A 57 -6.03 23.50 11.79
CA PRO A 57 -7.29 23.47 11.04
C PRO A 57 -7.05 23.17 9.56
N PHE A 58 -7.83 22.25 8.98
CA PHE A 58 -7.75 21.92 7.56
C PHE A 58 -9.09 21.59 6.93
N LEU A 59 -9.15 21.71 5.60
CA LEU A 59 -10.25 21.24 4.76
C LEU A 59 -9.76 20.11 3.86
N LEU A 60 -10.39 18.94 3.92
CA LEU A 60 -10.14 17.83 2.99
C LEU A 60 -11.22 17.80 1.90
N LEU A 61 -10.80 17.81 0.64
CA LEU A 61 -11.68 17.76 -0.52
C LEU A 61 -11.46 16.47 -1.30
N GLU A 62 -12.51 15.67 -1.50
CA GLU A 62 -12.49 14.49 -2.37
C GLU A 62 -13.55 14.64 -3.47
N ALA A 63 -13.13 14.45 -4.72
CA ALA A 63 -14.01 14.62 -5.88
C ALA A 63 -14.94 13.41 -6.11
N SER A 64 -14.56 12.26 -5.57
CA SER A 64 -15.30 10.99 -5.67
C SER A 64 -16.42 10.92 -4.64
N ASP A 65 -17.18 9.84 -4.74
CA ASP A 65 -18.25 9.42 -3.85
C ASP A 65 -17.79 8.95 -2.45
N GLY A 66 -16.48 8.90 -2.20
CA GLY A 66 -15.93 8.49 -0.91
C GLY A 66 -14.40 8.45 -0.90
N VAL A 67 -13.84 8.39 0.31
CA VAL A 67 -12.40 8.35 0.55
C VAL A 67 -11.80 6.96 0.24
N GLY A 68 -10.47 6.86 0.29
CA GLY A 68 -9.69 5.66 -0.01
C GLY A 68 -8.97 5.75 -1.35
N GLY A 69 -9.50 6.49 -2.33
CA GLY A 69 -8.86 6.63 -3.63
C GLY A 69 -8.58 5.27 -4.28
N ARG A 70 -7.31 5.00 -4.62
CA ARG A 70 -6.89 3.75 -5.29
C ARG A 70 -6.92 2.50 -4.40
N VAL A 71 -6.94 2.64 -3.08
CA VAL A 71 -7.06 1.49 -2.14
C VAL A 71 -8.48 1.16 -1.77
N ARG A 72 -9.47 1.85 -2.35
CA ARG A 72 -10.85 1.58 -2.04
C ARG A 72 -11.32 0.31 -2.74
N THR A 73 -12.06 -0.49 -1.99
CA THR A 73 -12.79 -1.66 -2.49
C THR A 73 -14.26 -1.28 -2.64
N ASP A 74 -14.83 -1.53 -3.82
CA ASP A 74 -16.26 -1.38 -4.08
C ASP A 74 -16.95 -2.76 -3.99
N SER A 75 -18.21 -2.79 -3.54
CA SER A 75 -19.05 -4.00 -3.59
C SER A 75 -19.96 -3.93 -4.81
N VAL A 76 -19.83 -4.89 -5.72
CA VAL A 76 -20.59 -4.97 -6.98
C VAL A 76 -21.10 -6.39 -7.14
N ASP A 77 -22.43 -6.56 -7.16
CA ASP A 77 -23.10 -7.86 -7.34
C ASP A 77 -22.61 -8.97 -6.39
N GLY A 78 -22.28 -8.59 -5.14
CA GLY A 78 -21.76 -9.52 -4.13
C GLY A 78 -20.26 -9.78 -4.21
N PHE A 79 -19.56 -9.18 -5.18
CA PHE A 79 -18.11 -9.24 -5.32
C PHE A 79 -17.44 -7.99 -4.76
N LEU A 80 -16.25 -8.18 -4.18
CA LEU A 80 -15.38 -7.09 -3.73
C LEU A 80 -14.36 -6.79 -4.83
N LEU A 81 -14.37 -5.55 -5.34
CA LEU A 81 -13.53 -5.11 -6.44
C LEU A 81 -12.65 -3.95 -6.00
N ASP A 82 -11.34 -4.15 -6.01
CA ASP A 82 -10.39 -3.08 -5.71
C ASP A 82 -10.26 -2.12 -6.90
N ARG A 83 -10.31 -0.81 -6.62
CA ARG A 83 -10.11 0.23 -7.65
C ARG A 83 -8.68 0.29 -8.17
N GLY A 84 -7.73 -0.26 -7.43
CA GLY A 84 -6.35 -0.39 -7.82
C GLY A 84 -5.76 -1.67 -7.24
N PHE A 85 -5.02 -2.40 -8.05
CA PHE A 85 -4.28 -3.57 -7.56
C PHE A 85 -3.14 -3.10 -6.65
N GLN A 86 -3.25 -3.36 -5.34
CA GLN A 86 -2.21 -3.06 -4.36
C GLN A 86 -2.02 -4.23 -3.41
N ILE A 87 -0.79 -4.73 -3.33
CA ILE A 87 -0.36 -5.62 -2.25
C ILE A 87 0.19 -4.74 -1.15
N PHE A 88 -0.38 -4.85 0.05
CA PHE A 88 0.10 -4.10 1.19
C PHE A 88 1.39 -4.72 1.74
N ILE A 89 2.48 -3.97 1.68
CA ILE A 89 3.78 -4.37 2.20
C ILE A 89 3.88 -3.91 3.66
N THR A 90 3.87 -4.86 4.60
CA THR A 90 3.80 -4.58 6.03
C THR A 90 5.11 -4.05 6.64
N ALA A 91 6.21 -4.08 5.88
CA ALA A 91 7.54 -3.72 6.35
C ALA A 91 7.78 -2.21 6.45
N TYR A 92 6.92 -1.37 5.84
CA TYR A 92 7.12 0.09 5.85
C TYR A 92 6.89 0.70 7.25
N PRO A 93 7.92 1.33 7.86
CA PRO A 93 7.79 1.93 9.20
C PRO A 93 6.73 3.03 9.27
N GLU A 94 6.57 3.83 8.22
CA GLU A 94 5.59 4.91 8.13
C GLU A 94 4.16 4.38 8.19
N ALA A 95 3.90 3.24 7.56
CA ALA A 95 2.60 2.61 7.59
C ALA A 95 2.28 2.05 8.98
N GLN A 96 3.27 1.48 9.68
CA GLN A 96 3.12 1.01 11.07
C GLN A 96 2.85 2.14 12.06
N LYS A 97 3.38 3.35 11.80
CA LYS A 97 3.13 4.55 12.63
C LYS A 97 1.71 5.09 12.47
N LEU A 98 1.09 4.89 11.30
CA LEU A 98 -0.22 5.47 10.97
C LEU A 98 -1.38 4.49 11.10
N LEU A 99 -1.13 3.19 10.94
CA LEU A 99 -2.18 2.17 10.86
C LEU A 99 -2.07 1.18 12.01
N ASP A 100 -3.22 0.85 12.61
CA ASP A 100 -3.33 -0.29 13.51
C ASP A 100 -3.52 -1.58 12.69
N TYR A 101 -2.44 -2.32 12.47
CA TYR A 101 -2.46 -3.55 11.68
C TYR A 101 -3.34 -4.66 12.29
N SER A 102 -3.54 -4.65 13.61
CA SER A 102 -4.40 -5.62 14.28
C SER A 102 -5.86 -5.40 13.93
N SER A 103 -6.28 -4.13 13.87
CA SER A 103 -7.64 -3.73 13.45
C SER A 103 -7.93 -4.02 11.97
N LEU A 104 -6.90 -4.01 11.12
CA LEU A 104 -7.03 -4.22 9.67
C LEU A 104 -7.28 -5.68 9.28
N ASN A 105 -7.12 -6.66 10.20
CA ASN A 105 -7.31 -8.10 9.93
C ASN A 105 -6.61 -8.57 8.64
N LEU A 106 -5.35 -8.15 8.46
CA LEU A 106 -4.59 -8.39 7.24
C LEU A 106 -4.51 -9.88 6.91
N LYS A 107 -4.72 -10.21 5.63
CA LYS A 107 -4.53 -11.56 5.10
C LYS A 107 -3.21 -11.63 4.35
N LYS A 108 -2.45 -12.70 4.60
CA LYS A 108 -1.14 -12.91 3.98
C LYS A 108 -1.32 -13.61 2.64
N PHE A 109 -0.71 -13.04 1.60
CA PHE A 109 -0.49 -13.76 0.36
C PHE A 109 0.68 -14.75 0.52
N TYR A 110 0.62 -15.86 -0.22
CA TYR A 110 1.75 -16.77 -0.34
C TYR A 110 2.96 -16.01 -0.91
N SER A 111 4.11 -16.11 -0.27
CA SER A 111 5.34 -15.42 -0.71
C SER A 111 5.96 -16.19 -1.88
N GLY A 112 5.47 -15.92 -3.08
CA GLY A 112 5.92 -16.55 -4.31
C GLY A 112 5.09 -16.12 -5.52
N ALA A 113 5.35 -16.74 -6.66
CA ALA A 113 4.62 -16.53 -7.90
C ALA A 113 4.25 -17.88 -8.52
N LYS A 114 3.13 -17.92 -9.25
CA LYS A 114 2.85 -19.01 -10.19
C LYS A 114 3.12 -18.50 -11.60
N VAL A 115 4.07 -19.12 -12.28
CA VAL A 115 4.46 -18.78 -13.65
C VAL A 115 3.84 -19.80 -14.59
N TYR A 116 3.01 -19.34 -15.52
CA TYR A 116 2.52 -20.21 -16.60
C TYR A 116 3.59 -20.30 -17.69
N PHE A 117 4.15 -21.48 -17.89
CA PHE A 117 5.19 -21.73 -18.88
C PHE A 117 5.11 -23.17 -19.38
N ASP A 118 5.26 -23.36 -20.68
CA ASP A 118 5.21 -24.69 -21.31
C ASP A 118 3.95 -25.49 -20.94
N GLY A 119 2.78 -24.85 -21.11
CA GLY A 119 1.48 -25.48 -20.91
C GLY A 119 1.04 -25.72 -19.46
N LYS A 120 1.90 -25.44 -18.46
CA LYS A 120 1.60 -25.69 -17.04
C LYS A 120 2.04 -24.55 -16.12
N PHE A 121 1.44 -24.48 -14.94
CA PHE A 121 1.87 -23.56 -13.89
C PHE A 121 3.04 -24.14 -13.10
N HIS A 122 4.07 -23.32 -12.90
CA HIS A 122 5.24 -23.61 -12.07
C HIS A 122 5.26 -22.64 -10.90
N THR A 123 5.35 -23.15 -9.68
CA THR A 123 5.45 -22.31 -8.48
C THR A 123 6.91 -21.85 -8.28
N VAL A 124 7.12 -20.57 -8.02
CA VAL A 124 8.40 -20.00 -7.59
C VAL A 124 8.18 -19.48 -6.18
N ALA A 125 8.77 -20.13 -5.18
CA ALA A 125 8.56 -19.84 -3.77
C ALA A 125 9.76 -19.11 -3.17
N ASP A 126 9.53 -18.27 -2.16
CA ASP A 126 10.62 -17.70 -1.35
C ASP A 126 11.30 -18.81 -0.52
N PRO A 127 12.59 -19.12 -0.76
CA PRO A 127 13.30 -20.21 -0.09
C PRO A 127 13.42 -20.10 1.41
N VAL A 128 13.29 -18.90 1.97
CA VAL A 128 13.45 -18.69 3.41
C VAL A 128 12.13 -18.76 4.14
N ARG A 129 11.03 -18.35 3.51
CA ARG A 129 9.69 -18.40 4.13
C ARG A 129 8.99 -19.73 3.91
N HIS A 130 9.32 -20.43 2.82
CA HIS A 130 8.72 -21.70 2.43
C HIS A 130 9.81 -22.69 2.01
N PHE A 131 10.73 -23.00 2.93
CA PHE A 131 11.91 -23.83 2.65
C PHE A 131 11.58 -25.14 1.91
N TRP A 132 10.58 -25.89 2.39
CA TRP A 132 10.18 -27.15 1.77
C TRP A 132 9.60 -26.99 0.36
N ASP A 133 8.78 -25.97 0.12
CA ASP A 133 8.25 -25.67 -1.21
C ASP A 133 9.38 -25.24 -2.16
N ALA A 134 10.36 -24.50 -1.63
CA ALA A 134 11.47 -23.99 -2.40
C ALA A 134 12.45 -25.06 -2.88
N VAL A 135 12.65 -26.13 -2.10
CA VAL A 135 13.40 -27.31 -2.57
C VAL A 135 12.74 -27.91 -3.82
N GLY A 136 11.40 -27.94 -3.87
CA GLY A 136 10.65 -28.32 -5.08
C GLY A 136 10.82 -27.34 -6.24
N THR A 137 10.97 -26.05 -5.95
CA THR A 137 11.16 -25.01 -6.98
C THR A 137 12.56 -24.97 -7.60
N LEU A 138 13.57 -25.57 -6.97
CA LEU A 138 14.93 -25.68 -7.54
C LEU A 138 14.92 -26.46 -8.86
N ALA A 139 14.04 -27.45 -9.01
CA ALA A 139 13.87 -28.25 -10.23
C ALA A 139 12.97 -27.59 -11.29
N ASN A 140 12.35 -26.44 -11.00
CA ASN A 140 11.46 -25.78 -11.97
C ASN A 140 12.25 -25.13 -13.11
N PRO A 141 11.73 -25.17 -14.35
CA PRO A 141 12.39 -24.63 -15.55
C PRO A 141 12.45 -23.09 -15.60
N ILE A 142 12.02 -22.43 -14.53
CA ILE A 142 12.04 -20.97 -14.43
C ILE A 142 13.42 -20.54 -13.92
N GLY A 143 14.27 -20.09 -14.85
CA GLY A 143 15.66 -19.71 -14.61
C GLY A 143 16.60 -20.90 -14.47
N THR A 144 17.90 -20.65 -14.65
CA THR A 144 18.95 -21.65 -14.43
C THR A 144 19.25 -21.81 -12.93
N ILE A 145 19.94 -22.88 -12.55
CA ILE A 145 20.42 -23.06 -11.18
C ILE A 145 21.38 -21.91 -10.78
N VAL A 146 22.18 -21.41 -11.73
CA VAL A 146 23.08 -20.28 -11.52
C VAL A 146 22.29 -19.02 -11.19
N ASP A 147 21.21 -18.73 -11.92
CA ASP A 147 20.36 -17.57 -11.65
C ASP A 147 19.77 -17.63 -10.24
N LYS A 148 19.33 -18.81 -9.80
CA LYS A 148 18.79 -19.03 -8.45
C LYS A 148 19.86 -18.80 -7.38
N LEU A 149 21.10 -19.23 -7.62
CA LEU A 149 22.22 -18.99 -6.71
C LEU A 149 22.56 -17.50 -6.62
N LEU A 150 22.66 -16.80 -7.77
CA LEU A 150 22.94 -15.36 -7.80
C LEU A 150 21.87 -14.56 -7.06
N ILE A 151 20.58 -14.87 -7.29
CA ILE A 151 19.47 -14.25 -6.54
C ILE A 151 19.61 -14.51 -5.02
N GLY A 152 19.98 -15.74 -4.64
CA GLY A 152 20.21 -16.09 -3.24
C GLY A 152 21.32 -15.26 -2.60
N LEU A 153 22.47 -15.13 -3.27
CA LEU A 153 23.61 -14.33 -2.81
C LEU A 153 23.27 -12.84 -2.74
N THR A 154 22.64 -12.28 -3.78
CA THR A 154 22.17 -10.89 -3.78
C THR A 154 21.22 -10.63 -2.61
N ARG A 155 20.29 -11.55 -2.33
CA ARG A 155 19.37 -11.43 -1.20
C ARG A 155 20.11 -11.38 0.13
N ILE A 156 21.08 -12.28 0.37
CA ILE A 156 21.89 -12.26 1.60
C ILE A 156 22.60 -10.91 1.75
N ARG A 157 23.22 -10.42 0.66
CA ARG A 157 23.91 -9.13 0.64
C ARG A 157 22.98 -7.95 0.95
N VAL A 158 21.79 -7.91 0.35
CA VAL A 158 20.81 -6.84 0.57
C VAL A 158 20.27 -6.86 2.00
N LEU A 159 19.99 -8.05 2.54
CA LEU A 159 19.48 -8.20 3.91
C LEU A 159 20.50 -7.85 5.01
N GLN A 160 21.78 -7.73 4.66
CA GLN A 160 22.83 -7.29 5.59
C GLN A 160 22.96 -5.76 5.67
N LYS A 161 22.28 -5.02 4.80
CA LYS A 161 22.32 -3.54 4.78
C LYS A 161 21.18 -2.96 5.62
N SER A 162 21.40 -1.75 6.16
CA SER A 162 20.32 -0.99 6.80
C SER A 162 19.43 -0.31 5.75
N ASP A 163 18.22 0.07 6.15
CA ASP A 163 17.31 0.81 5.27
C ASP A 163 17.95 2.13 4.80
N GLU A 164 18.62 2.87 5.69
CA GLU A 164 19.32 4.11 5.33
C GLU A 164 20.42 3.86 4.30
N GLU A 165 21.23 2.81 4.49
CA GLU A 165 22.27 2.47 3.53
C GLU A 165 21.67 2.18 2.15
N ILE A 166 20.53 1.48 2.08
CA ILE A 166 19.85 1.17 0.82
C ILE A 166 19.34 2.46 0.17
N PHE A 167 18.63 3.32 0.91
CA PHE A 167 18.02 4.54 0.36
C PHE A 167 19.03 5.58 -0.15
N TYR A 168 20.22 5.66 0.46
CA TYR A 168 21.26 6.62 0.06
C TYR A 168 22.34 6.01 -0.85
N SER A 169 22.27 4.71 -1.15
CA SER A 169 23.19 4.08 -2.09
C SER A 169 22.93 4.53 -3.53
N CYS A 170 23.97 4.51 -4.36
CA CYS A 170 23.81 4.71 -5.80
C CYS A 170 22.98 3.57 -6.39
N GLU A 171 22.02 3.90 -7.25
CA GLU A 171 21.26 2.90 -8.00
C GLU A 171 22.20 2.10 -8.94
N VAL A 172 22.05 0.78 -8.92
CA VAL A 172 22.81 -0.14 -9.78
C VAL A 172 21.81 -1.01 -10.55
N PRO A 173 21.99 -1.22 -11.88
CA PRO A 173 21.16 -2.15 -12.63
C PRO A 173 21.16 -3.54 -12.01
N ILE A 174 19.99 -4.18 -11.91
CA ILE A 174 19.86 -5.49 -11.25
C ILE A 174 20.77 -6.56 -11.87
N VAL A 175 21.01 -6.48 -13.18
CA VAL A 175 21.88 -7.42 -13.91
C VAL A 175 23.34 -7.29 -13.45
N ASP A 176 23.81 -6.07 -13.20
CA ASP A 176 25.18 -5.83 -12.74
C ASP A 176 25.33 -6.20 -11.27
N LEU A 177 24.30 -5.94 -10.46
CA LEU A 177 24.25 -6.37 -9.07
C LEU A 177 24.31 -7.90 -8.96
N LEU A 178 23.56 -8.63 -9.77
CA LEU A 178 23.57 -10.09 -9.81
C LEU A 178 24.93 -10.64 -10.23
N ARG A 179 25.60 -10.03 -11.20
CA ARG A 179 26.93 -10.47 -11.67
C ARG A 179 28.05 -10.20 -10.68
N THR A 180 27.86 -9.25 -9.78
CA THR A 180 28.83 -8.87 -8.76
C THR A 180 28.52 -9.50 -7.39
N SER A 181 27.48 -10.35 -7.30
CA SER A 181 26.98 -10.96 -6.06
C SER A 181 27.79 -12.15 -5.56
#